data_AF-A0A7S1UGK1-F1
#
_entry.id   AF-A0A7S1UGK1-F1
#
_cell.length_a   1.000
_cell.length_b   1.000
_cell.length_c   1.000
_cell.angle_alpha   90.00
_cell.angle_beta   90.00
_cell.angle_gamma   90.00
#
_symmetry.space_group_name_H-M   'P 1'
#
loop_
_entity.id
_entity.type
_entity.pdbx_description
1 polymer ?
#
loop_
_entity_poly.entity_id
_entity_poly.type
_entity_poly.pdbx_seq_one_letter_code
_entity_poly.pdbx_strand_id
1 'polypeptide(L)'
;FTLVLQLSWDRAWMLDPICERWRAPVAAAIYVPEADENRFDPETVGRNCTHGVRLHIEVDRRGGPSTYPVNRLRNAALAQVRTTHFLLADVDHWPMDGLAEQLN
;
A
#
# COMPACT_ATOMS: atom_id res chain seq x y z
N PHE A 1 1.40 12.02 10.31
CA PHE A 1 1.42 11.81 8.84
C PHE A 1 0.87 10.43 8.47
N THR A 2 0.45 10.19 7.22
CA THR A 2 0.17 8.84 6.67
C THR A 2 1.14 8.52 5.52
N LEU A 3 1.73 7.33 5.49
CA LEU A 3 2.48 6.85 4.32
C LEU A 3 1.49 6.26 3.31
N VAL A 4 1.57 6.72 2.07
CA VAL A 4 0.68 6.32 0.98
C VAL A 4 1.48 5.53 -0.03
N LEU A 5 1.04 4.31 -0.31
CA LEU A 5 1.70 3.38 -1.21
C LEU A 5 0.72 2.85 -2.26
N GLN A 6 1.27 2.46 -3.39
CA GLN A 6 0.59 1.68 -4.41
C GLN A 6 1.54 0.58 -4.84
N LEU A 7 1.05 -0.65 -4.98
CA LEU A 7 1.88 -1.83 -5.22
C LEU A 7 1.10 -2.92 -5.94
N SER A 8 1.81 -3.81 -6.61
CA SER A 8 1.26 -5.07 -7.13
C SER A 8 1.26 -6.14 -6.04
N TRP A 9 0.42 -7.16 -6.20
CA TRP A 9 0.27 -8.25 -5.24
C TRP A 9 1.58 -9.00 -4.94
N ASP A 10 2.48 -9.13 -5.92
CA ASP A 10 3.79 -9.77 -5.78
C ASP A 10 4.78 -8.94 -4.94
N ARG A 11 4.46 -7.67 -4.66
CA ARG A 11 5.21 -6.79 -3.74
C ARG A 11 4.53 -6.61 -2.39
N ALA A 12 3.35 -7.19 -2.17
CA ALA A 12 2.58 -7.00 -0.94
C ALA A 12 3.34 -7.41 0.33
N TRP A 13 4.25 -8.38 0.22
CA TRP A 13 5.12 -8.83 1.31
C TRP A 13 6.03 -7.72 1.87
N MET A 14 6.32 -6.66 1.09
CA MET A 14 7.14 -5.54 1.54
C MET A 14 6.42 -4.65 2.56
N LEU A 15 5.10 -4.76 2.69
CA LEU A 15 4.34 -3.87 3.55
C LEU A 15 4.67 -4.06 5.04
N ASP A 16 4.87 -5.30 5.48
CA ASP A 16 5.22 -5.61 6.87
C ASP A 16 6.54 -4.95 7.31
N PRO A 17 7.69 -5.15 6.62
CA PRO A 17 8.93 -4.47 7.00
C PRO A 17 8.88 -2.95 6.78
N ILE A 18 8.10 -2.44 5.82
CA ILE A 18 7.86 -0.99 5.70
C ILE A 18 7.12 -0.46 6.93
N CYS A 19 6.09 -1.15 7.40
CA CYS A 19 5.34 -0.78 8.59
C CYS A 19 6.16 -0.82 9.88
N GLU A 20 7.10 -1.76 10.01
CA GLU A 20 8.02 -1.80 11.14
C GLU A 20 8.91 -0.54 11.22
N ARG A 21 9.31 -0.01 10.05
CA ARG A 21 10.10 1.23 9.92
C ARG A 21 9.23 2.48 10.02
N TRP A 22 8.06 2.46 9.38
CA TRP A 22 7.08 3.53 9.37
C TRP A 22 6.08 3.34 10.52
N ARG A 23 6.50 3.74 11.72
CA ARG A 23 5.72 3.64 12.96
C ARG A 23 4.60 4.70 13.05
N ALA A 24 3.77 4.76 12.00
CA ALA A 24 2.62 5.65 11.85
C ALA A 24 1.60 5.04 10.85
N PRO A 25 0.42 5.64 10.65
CA PRO A 25 -0.59 5.08 9.74
C PRO A 25 -0.07 4.87 8.31
N VAL A 26 -0.50 3.78 7.70
CA VAL A 26 -0.23 3.44 6.28
C VAL A 26 -1.55 3.31 5.52
N ALA A 27 -1.58 3.83 4.30
CA ALA A 27 -2.64 3.62 3.32
C ALA A 27 -2.03 3.02 2.05
N ALA A 28 -2.51 1.85 1.63
CA ALA A 28 -1.95 1.17 0.48
C ALA A 28 -3.04 0.67 -0.48
N ALA A 29 -2.80 0.79 -1.79
CA ALA A 29 -3.64 0.19 -2.81
C ALA A 29 -2.88 -0.92 -3.54
N ILE A 30 -3.39 -2.15 -3.44
CA ILE A 30 -2.78 -3.35 -4.01
C ILE A 30 -3.50 -3.72 -5.29
N TYR A 31 -2.77 -3.79 -6.39
CA TYR A 31 -3.25 -4.26 -7.67
C TYR A 31 -3.09 -5.77 -7.80
N VAL A 32 -4.17 -6.43 -8.21
CA VAL A 32 -4.23 -7.88 -8.40
C VAL A 32 -4.80 -8.16 -9.80
N PRO A 33 -4.06 -8.76 -10.73
CA PRO A 33 -4.63 -9.29 -11.96
C PRO A 33 -5.74 -10.29 -11.64
N GLU A 34 -6.84 -10.29 -12.39
CA GLU A 34 -7.94 -11.27 -12.18
C GLU A 34 -7.45 -12.73 -12.19
N ALA A 35 -6.46 -13.06 -13.04
CA ALA A 35 -5.85 -14.40 -13.09
C ALA A 35 -5.13 -14.81 -11.79
N ASP A 36 -4.72 -13.85 -10.96
CA ASP A 36 -4.02 -14.07 -9.70
C ASP A 36 -4.92 -13.83 -8.47
N GLU A 37 -6.21 -13.48 -8.65
CA GLU A 37 -7.13 -13.15 -7.53
C GLU A 37 -7.16 -14.27 -6.47
N ASN A 38 -7.24 -15.53 -6.91
CA ASN A 38 -7.28 -16.68 -5.99
C ASN A 38 -5.93 -17.00 -5.32
N ARG A 39 -4.82 -16.40 -5.77
CA ARG A 39 -3.47 -16.61 -5.21
C ARG A 39 -3.11 -15.57 -4.16
N PHE A 40 -3.88 -14.49 -4.09
CA PHE A 40 -3.63 -13.38 -3.20
C PHE A 40 -4.59 -13.41 -2.01
N ASP A 41 -4.04 -13.60 -0.81
CA ASP A 41 -4.80 -13.50 0.43
C ASP A 41 -4.51 -12.14 1.11
N PRO A 42 -5.44 -11.18 1.05
CA PRO A 42 -5.25 -9.85 1.65
C PRO A 42 -5.13 -9.89 3.18
N GLU A 43 -5.61 -10.94 3.85
CA GLU A 43 -5.48 -11.07 5.31
C GLU A 43 -4.03 -11.31 5.75
N THR A 44 -3.17 -11.73 4.82
CA THR A 44 -1.75 -11.97 5.10
C THR A 44 -0.89 -10.71 5.09
N VAL A 45 -1.43 -9.57 4.65
CA VAL A 45 -0.68 -8.36 4.34
C VAL A 45 -0.85 -7.30 5.43
N GLY A 46 0.25 -6.69 5.86
CA GLY A 46 0.21 -5.57 6.80
C GLY A 46 -0.08 -5.98 8.24
N ARG A 47 0.16 -7.24 8.60
CA ARG A 47 -0.01 -7.75 9.98
C ARG A 47 0.92 -7.05 10.96
N ASN A 48 2.07 -6.57 10.50
CA ASN A 48 3.05 -5.88 11.34
C ASN A 48 2.81 -4.35 11.40
N CYS A 49 1.75 -3.84 10.76
CA CYS A 49 1.35 -2.44 10.82
C CYS A 49 0.63 -2.10 12.13
N THR A 50 1.40 -2.09 13.22
CA THR A 50 0.92 -1.84 14.60
C THR A 50 0.28 -0.46 14.78
N HIS A 51 0.58 0.50 13.89
CA HIS A 51 0.04 1.86 13.91
C HIS A 51 -1.16 2.06 12.95
N GLY A 52 -1.68 0.95 12.41
CA GLY A 52 -2.84 0.92 11.54
C GLY A 52 -2.48 0.94 10.06
N VAL A 53 -3.14 0.07 9.31
CA VAL A 53 -3.06 -0.01 7.85
C VAL A 53 -4.47 0.03 7.25
N ARG A 54 -4.61 0.76 6.14
CA ARG A 54 -5.82 0.75 5.31
C ARG A 54 -5.47 0.25 3.93
N LEU A 55 -6.03 -0.90 3.59
CA LEU A 55 -5.80 -1.54 2.29
C LEU A 55 -6.99 -1.28 1.37
N HIS A 56 -6.68 -0.95 0.11
CA HIS A 56 -7.61 -1.03 -0.99
C HIS A 56 -7.11 -2.09 -1.96
N ILE A 57 -7.90 -3.13 -2.21
CA ILE A 57 -7.53 -4.19 -3.17
C ILE A 57 -8.26 -3.92 -4.48
N GLU A 58 -7.52 -3.63 -5.54
CA GLU A 58 -8.06 -3.44 -6.88
C GLU A 58 -7.77 -4.68 -7.72
N VAL A 59 -8.80 -5.50 -7.93
CA VAL A 59 -8.74 -6.62 -8.87
C VAL A 59 -9.07 -6.13 -10.28
N ASP A 60 -8.18 -6.36 -11.23
CA ASP A 60 -8.36 -5.88 -12.60
C ASP A 60 -9.19 -6.82 -13.47
N ARG A 61 -10.46 -6.43 -13.66
CA ARG A 61 -11.46 -7.18 -14.44
C ARG A 61 -11.73 -6.58 -15.82
N ARG A 62 -10.85 -5.71 -16.33
CA ARG A 62 -11.11 -4.97 -17.58
C ARG A 62 -11.01 -5.82 -18.86
N GLY A 63 -10.41 -7.00 -18.80
CA GLY A 63 -10.17 -7.86 -19.95
C GLY A 63 -9.10 -7.30 -20.91
N GLY A 64 -8.31 -8.19 -21.52
CA GLY A 64 -7.21 -7.81 -22.43
C GLY A 64 -5.88 -7.54 -21.72
N PRO A 65 -4.86 -7.01 -22.43
CA PRO A 65 -3.56 -6.71 -21.86
C PRO A 65 -3.70 -5.69 -20.73
N SER A 66 -3.48 -6.13 -19.49
CA SER A 66 -3.56 -5.24 -18.35
C SER A 66 -2.31 -4.38 -18.28
N THR A 67 -2.50 -3.06 -18.25
CA THR A 67 -1.46 -2.12 -17.86
C THR A 67 -1.63 -1.78 -16.39
N TYR A 68 -0.51 -1.75 -15.67
CA TYR A 68 -0.50 -1.41 -14.25
C TYR A 68 -1.10 -0.01 -14.00
N PRO A 69 -2.25 0.11 -13.30
CA PRO A 69 -3.04 1.33 -13.26
C PRO A 69 -2.57 2.31 -12.18
N VAL A 70 -1.30 2.72 -12.25
CA VAL A 70 -0.59 3.51 -11.21
C VAL A 70 -1.40 4.71 -10.69
N ASN A 71 -2.02 5.49 -11.58
CA ASN A 71 -2.78 6.69 -11.19
C ASN A 71 -4.04 6.36 -10.40
N ARG A 72 -4.71 5.26 -10.74
CA ARG A 72 -5.94 4.86 -10.06
C ARG A 72 -5.63 4.28 -8.69
N LEU A 73 -4.61 3.43 -8.58
CA LEU A 73 -4.15 2.88 -7.30
C LEU A 73 -3.70 3.99 -6.36
N ARG A 74 -2.92 4.97 -6.86
CA ARG A 74 -2.54 6.15 -6.08
C ARG A 74 -3.76 6.87 -5.51
N ASN A 75 -4.76 7.14 -6.35
CA ASN A 75 -5.97 7.83 -5.91
C ASN A 75 -6.78 6.99 -4.91
N ALA A 76 -6.85 5.67 -5.10
CA ALA A 76 -7.52 4.75 -4.20
C ALA A 76 -6.84 4.68 -2.83
N ALA A 77 -5.50 4.67 -2.79
CA ALA A 77 -4.73 4.75 -1.55
C ALA A 77 -4.91 6.12 -0.86
N LEU A 78 -4.85 7.22 -1.62
CA LEU A 78 -5.07 8.57 -1.08
C LEU A 78 -6.47 8.73 -0.46
N ALA A 79 -7.50 8.10 -1.05
CA ALA A 79 -8.85 8.11 -0.50
C ALA A 79 -8.97 7.45 0.88
N GLN A 80 -7.99 6.65 1.30
CA GLN A 80 -7.94 6.04 2.63
C GLN A 80 -7.27 6.92 3.69
N VAL A 81 -6.61 8.02 3.30
CA VAL A 81 -5.89 8.90 4.23
C VAL A 81 -6.86 9.61 5.18
N ARG A 82 -6.59 9.56 6.49
CA ARG A 82 -7.37 10.27 7.52
C ARG A 82 -6.58 11.31 8.30
N THR A 83 -5.30 11.48 7.99
CA THR A 83 -4.44 12.49 8.60
C THR A 83 -4.42 13.77 7.76
N THR A 84 -3.99 14.88 8.33
CA THR A 84 -3.88 16.17 7.63
C THR A 84 -2.77 16.21 6.58
N HIS A 85 -1.71 15.43 6.79
CA HIS A 85 -0.56 15.34 5.89
C HIS A 85 -0.27 13.88 5.54
N PHE A 86 0.30 13.67 4.34
CA PHE A 86 0.71 12.36 3.85
C PHE A 86 2.03 12.43 3.09
N LEU A 87 2.74 11.31 3.03
CA LEU A 87 3.91 11.09 2.21
C LEU A 87 3.57 10.02 1.17
N LEU A 88 3.62 10.37 -0.12
CA LEU A 88 3.45 9.42 -1.20
C LEU A 88 4.82 8.86 -1.60
N ALA A 89 4.97 7.54 -1.59
CA ALA A 89 6.22 6.87 -1.98
C ALA A 89 5.94 5.67 -2.89
N ASP A 90 6.97 5.26 -3.64
CA ASP A 90 6.97 3.95 -4.27
C ASP A 90 7.23 2.89 -3.19
N VAL A 91 6.65 1.69 -3.34
CA VAL A 91 6.85 0.58 -2.38
C VAL A 91 8.32 0.13 -2.33
N ASP A 92 9.08 0.34 -3.40
CA ASP A 92 10.52 0.02 -3.44
C ASP A 92 11.37 1.06 -2.68
N HIS A 93 10.80 2.21 -2.31
CA HIS A 93 11.48 3.27 -1.55
C HIS A 93 11.18 3.16 -0.05
N TRP A 94 11.84 2.21 0.61
CA TRP A 94 11.62 1.96 2.03
C TRP A 94 12.09 3.17 2.84
N PRO A 95 11.24 3.72 3.74
CA PRO A 95 11.62 4.85 4.56
C PRO A 95 12.79 4.47 5.48
N MET A 96 13.59 5.48 5.86
CA MET A 96 14.52 5.29 6.96
C MET A 96 13.73 4.96 8.23
N ASP A 97 14.30 4.13 9.09
CA ASP A 97 13.69 3.85 10.39
C ASP A 97 13.56 5.14 11.19
N GLY A 98 12.38 5.34 11.80
CA GLY A 98 12.07 6.52 12.60
C GLY A 98 11.68 7.79 11.80
N LEU A 99 11.55 7.72 10.47
CA LEU A 99 11.19 8.90 9.66
C LEU A 99 9.82 9.47 10.05
N ALA A 100 8.86 8.62 10.38
CA ALA A 100 7.51 9.05 10.71
C ALA A 100 7.49 9.96 11.95
N GLU A 101 8.32 9.66 12.94
CA GLU A 101 8.49 10.40 14.17
C GLU A 101 9.15 11.76 13.95
N GLN A 102 10.01 11.89 12.94
CA GLN A 102 10.63 13.18 12.58
C GLN A 102 9.68 14.12 11.83
N LEU A 103 8.61 13.58 11.23
CA LEU A 103 7.63 14.34 10.47
C LEU A 103 6.40 14.75 11.31
N ASN A 104 6.28 14.26 12.54
CA ASN A 104 5.20 14.63 13.46
C ASN A 104 5.61 15.83 14.33
#